data_AF-A0A1F8H7F9-F1
#
_entry.id   AF-A0A1F8H7F9-F1
#
_cell.length_a   1.000
_cell.length_b   1.000
_cell.length_c   1.000
_cell.angle_alpha   90.00
_cell.angle_beta   90.00
_cell.angle_gamma   90.00
#
_symmetry.space_group_name_H-M   'P 1'
#
loop_
_entity.id
_entity.type
_entity.pdbx_description
1 polymer ?
#
loop_
_entity_poly.entity_id
_entity_poly.type
_entity_poly.pdbx_seq_one_letter_code
_entity_poly.pdbx_strand_id
1 'polypeptide(L)'
;MAKREYLLIGIVAAVMLAYFIIATPVMNDDGFHYEGFAESLAHGKLDFKSFYGFQGLSFFAVPIFWLTRSHDSIIIMSAIFSLFSVLLAYFIGKEFYGNRRAGIYFLILFLLTPYPYTTMMRGFQEAALLFFILLIIYGSLNKKLWTPVTWAVGGIVKPFAMVLFPLFIKDFWNNPFNKTHGRKIIWPIVAIVIGGAYLGASYYQTGHLINNAAINSYQGNFDTGNPPPLAESFTVGIKGYLRVAANLLLSFRKIMISPLVIVLGFLSLLFNKDLKLRKEIILAIILNFILVGSLTFSFSKYLLPMTALFALASVSYLLKHKWLMIFVFVDSLFVFLPIWNYFGHNYWSNIYLYLTPFWLAAALFIYERLLAKHSFNTNS
;
A
#
# COMPACT_ATOMS: atom_id res chain seq x y z
N MET A 1 -1.24 3.01 -27.15
CA MET A 1 -1.46 1.86 -26.23
C MET A 1 -2.51 0.96 -26.84
N ALA A 2 -2.27 -0.33 -27.00
CA ALA A 2 -3.18 -1.19 -27.77
C ALA A 2 -4.53 -1.35 -27.03
N LYS A 3 -5.66 -1.26 -27.74
CA LYS A 3 -7.05 -1.47 -27.22
C LYS A 3 -7.17 -2.71 -26.32
N ARG A 4 -6.40 -3.74 -26.65
CA ARG A 4 -6.28 -5.01 -25.93
C ARG A 4 -5.70 -4.90 -24.51
N GLU A 5 -4.76 -3.97 -24.27
CA GLU A 5 -4.18 -3.76 -22.93
C GLU A 5 -5.24 -3.22 -21.96
N TYR A 6 -5.98 -2.20 -22.39
CA TYR A 6 -7.06 -1.62 -21.58
C TYR A 6 -8.17 -2.63 -21.30
N LEU A 7 -8.54 -3.45 -22.29
CA LEU A 7 -9.52 -4.50 -22.09
C LEU A 7 -9.07 -5.51 -21.03
N LEU A 8 -7.81 -5.95 -21.09
CA LEU A 8 -7.26 -6.91 -20.11
C LEU A 8 -7.30 -6.34 -18.69
N ILE A 9 -6.83 -5.11 -18.50
CA ILE A 9 -6.81 -4.45 -17.19
C ILE A 9 -8.23 -4.18 -16.70
N GLY A 10 -9.14 -3.79 -17.60
CA GLY A 10 -10.55 -3.59 -17.30
C GLY A 10 -11.23 -4.87 -16.83
N ILE A 11 -10.93 -6.02 -17.45
CA ILE A 11 -11.40 -7.34 -17.00
C ILE A 11 -10.87 -7.64 -15.59
N VAL A 12 -9.57 -7.41 -15.34
CA VAL A 12 -8.99 -7.64 -14.01
C VAL A 12 -9.67 -6.77 -12.96
N ALA A 13 -9.88 -5.49 -13.24
CA ALA A 13 -10.59 -4.58 -12.35
C ALA A 13 -12.04 -5.00 -12.12
N ALA A 14 -12.75 -5.47 -13.16
CA ALA A 14 -14.11 -5.96 -13.04
C ALA A 14 -14.21 -7.24 -12.19
N VAL A 15 -13.27 -8.17 -12.34
CA VAL A 15 -13.20 -9.38 -11.49
C VAL A 15 -12.89 -9.00 -10.04
N MET A 16 -11.96 -8.07 -9.80
CA MET A 16 -11.68 -7.58 -8.44
C MET A 16 -12.87 -6.83 -7.84
N LEU A 17 -13.64 -6.09 -8.64
CA LEU A 17 -14.87 -5.44 -8.20
C LEU A 17 -15.91 -6.48 -7.78
N ALA A 18 -16.13 -7.51 -8.61
CA ALA A 18 -17.02 -8.63 -8.26
C ALA A 18 -16.54 -9.33 -6.98
N TYR A 19 -15.23 -9.56 -6.83
CA TYR A 19 -14.62 -10.15 -5.63
C TYR A 19 -14.91 -9.36 -4.35
N PHE A 20 -14.94 -8.02 -4.41
CA PHE A 20 -15.31 -7.18 -3.28
C PHE A 20 -16.82 -7.13 -3.03
N ILE A 21 -17.64 -7.16 -4.08
CA ILE A 21 -19.12 -7.15 -3.96
C ILE A 21 -19.63 -8.44 -3.31
N ILE A 22 -19.03 -9.59 -3.61
CA ILE A 22 -19.43 -10.88 -3.03
C ILE A 22 -18.88 -11.12 -1.61
N ALA A 23 -18.01 -10.23 -1.12
CA ALA A 23 -17.50 -10.30 0.23
C ALA A 23 -18.52 -9.75 1.23
N THR A 24 -18.56 -10.31 2.43
CA THR A 24 -19.35 -9.79 3.55
C THR A 24 -18.41 -9.02 4.48
N PRO A 25 -18.36 -7.68 4.41
CA PRO A 25 -17.52 -6.90 5.30
C PRO A 25 -17.96 -7.03 6.76
N VAL A 26 -17.01 -6.98 7.70
CA VAL A 26 -17.28 -6.96 9.14
C VAL A 26 -16.32 -5.97 9.79
N MET A 27 -16.83 -4.78 10.09
CA MET A 27 -16.08 -3.72 10.78
C MET A 27 -15.52 -4.25 12.12
N ASN A 28 -14.23 -4.02 12.39
CA ASN A 28 -13.59 -4.51 13.61
C ASN A 28 -12.32 -3.73 14.00
N ASP A 29 -11.90 -3.85 15.26
CA ASP A 29 -10.73 -3.19 15.86
C ASP A 29 -10.64 -1.69 15.48
N ASP A 30 -9.52 -1.27 14.90
CA ASP A 30 -9.24 0.09 14.41
C ASP A 30 -10.31 0.62 13.42
N GLY A 31 -11.03 -0.28 12.73
CA GLY A 31 -12.06 0.09 11.75
C GLY A 31 -13.18 0.95 12.35
N PHE A 32 -13.62 0.65 13.56
CA PHE A 32 -14.65 1.45 14.25
C PHE A 32 -14.19 2.88 14.53
N HIS A 33 -12.91 3.07 14.84
CA HIS A 33 -12.36 4.41 15.06
C HIS A 33 -12.29 5.22 13.76
N TYR A 34 -11.92 4.56 12.66
CA TYR A 34 -11.85 5.22 11.36
C TYR A 34 -13.25 5.59 10.85
N GLU A 35 -14.22 4.69 10.96
CA GLU A 35 -15.61 4.94 10.55
C GLU A 35 -16.23 6.03 11.42
N GLY A 36 -16.13 5.91 12.75
CA GLY A 36 -16.67 6.92 13.66
C GLY A 36 -16.07 8.32 13.46
N PHE A 37 -14.79 8.42 13.12
CA PHE A 37 -14.20 9.70 12.73
C PHE A 37 -14.77 10.21 11.39
N ALA A 38 -14.96 9.33 10.40
CA ALA A 38 -15.55 9.71 9.12
C ALA A 38 -17.00 10.22 9.30
N GLU A 39 -17.79 9.55 10.13
CA GLU A 39 -19.16 9.96 10.46
C GLU A 39 -19.19 11.30 11.20
N SER A 40 -18.33 11.49 12.20
CA SER A 40 -18.21 12.75 12.94
C SER A 40 -17.83 13.91 12.00
N LEU A 41 -16.85 13.67 11.13
CA LEU A 41 -16.40 14.64 10.13
C LEU A 41 -17.49 14.94 9.10
N ALA A 42 -18.26 13.93 8.67
CA ALA A 42 -19.39 14.10 7.75
C ALA A 42 -20.51 14.96 8.34
N HIS A 43 -20.62 15.03 9.67
CA HIS A 43 -21.52 15.93 10.39
C HIS A 43 -20.88 17.28 10.76
N GLY A 44 -19.70 17.60 10.22
CA GLY A 44 -19.04 18.89 10.38
C GLY A 44 -18.15 19.00 11.64
N LYS A 45 -17.88 17.89 12.32
CA LYS A 45 -17.03 17.88 13.53
C LYS A 45 -15.71 17.16 13.29
N LEU A 46 -14.61 17.91 13.38
CA LEU A 46 -13.27 17.34 13.40
C LEU A 46 -12.96 16.85 14.81
N ASP A 47 -12.98 15.55 15.06
CA ASP A 47 -12.93 14.96 16.41
C ASP A 47 -11.76 13.97 16.61
N PHE A 48 -10.54 14.51 16.59
CA PHE A 48 -9.33 13.72 16.89
C PHE A 48 -9.25 13.28 18.35
N LYS A 49 -9.98 13.96 19.25
CA LYS A 49 -10.02 13.62 20.67
C LYS A 49 -10.79 12.33 20.92
N SER A 50 -11.89 12.08 20.21
CA SER A 50 -12.70 10.88 20.42
C SER A 50 -12.22 9.68 19.60
N PHE A 51 -11.56 9.93 18.46
CA PHE A 51 -11.08 8.88 17.56
C PHE A 51 -9.58 9.00 17.30
N TYR A 52 -8.83 8.14 17.99
CA TYR A 52 -7.37 8.11 17.90
C TYR A 52 -6.87 7.35 16.67
N GLY A 53 -5.76 7.82 16.11
CA GLY A 53 -5.05 7.19 15.01
C GLY A 53 -4.73 8.16 13.88
N PHE A 54 -4.07 7.65 12.84
CA PHE A 54 -3.98 8.35 11.58
C PHE A 54 -5.32 8.20 10.84
N GLN A 55 -6.06 9.29 10.67
CA GLN A 55 -7.43 9.31 10.18
C GLN A 55 -7.52 9.60 8.67
N GLY A 56 -6.41 9.51 7.93
CA GLY A 56 -6.37 9.96 6.54
C GLY A 56 -7.40 9.30 5.62
N LEU A 57 -7.66 8.01 5.78
CA LEU A 57 -8.69 7.32 5.01
C LEU A 57 -10.09 7.88 5.31
N SER A 58 -10.35 8.27 6.56
CA SER A 58 -11.63 8.78 7.02
C SER A 58 -12.06 10.04 6.28
N PHE A 59 -11.11 10.92 5.92
CA PHE A 59 -11.39 12.09 5.08
C PHE A 59 -11.92 11.71 3.68
N PHE A 60 -11.41 10.61 3.10
CA PHE A 60 -11.87 10.12 1.80
C PHE A 60 -13.17 9.34 1.87
N ALA A 61 -13.54 8.83 3.05
CA ALA A 61 -14.80 8.11 3.25
C ALA A 61 -15.99 9.06 3.43
N VAL A 62 -15.79 10.32 3.83
CA VAL A 62 -16.87 11.31 4.01
C VAL A 62 -17.80 11.44 2.79
N PRO A 63 -17.32 11.60 1.55
CA PRO A 63 -18.21 11.64 0.38
C PRO A 63 -19.01 10.35 0.20
N ILE A 64 -18.42 9.19 0.53
CA ILE A 64 -19.13 7.91 0.47
C ILE A 64 -20.24 7.88 1.51
N PHE A 65 -19.95 8.27 2.75
CA PHE A 65 -20.96 8.35 3.81
C PHE A 65 -22.10 9.31 3.46
N TRP A 66 -21.82 10.47 2.86
CA TRP A 66 -22.87 11.39 2.39
C TRP A 66 -23.78 10.77 1.33
N LEU A 67 -23.21 9.97 0.42
CA LEU A 67 -23.95 9.34 -0.68
C LEU A 67 -24.73 8.09 -0.24
N THR A 68 -24.20 7.30 0.69
CA THR A 68 -24.76 5.98 1.03
C THR A 68 -25.39 5.91 2.41
N ARG A 69 -25.00 6.81 3.33
CA ARG A 69 -25.31 6.74 4.78
C ARG A 69 -24.91 5.41 5.42
N SER A 70 -23.98 4.68 4.80
CA SER A 70 -23.53 3.37 5.25
C SER A 70 -22.47 3.50 6.33
N HIS A 71 -22.59 2.68 7.39
CA HIS A 71 -21.59 2.48 8.44
C HIS A 71 -20.37 1.63 7.98
N ASP A 72 -20.24 1.38 6.67
CA ASP A 72 -19.11 0.72 6.03
C ASP A 72 -18.38 1.64 5.04
N SER A 73 -18.52 2.97 5.20
CA SER A 73 -18.01 3.95 4.24
C SER A 73 -16.48 3.86 4.06
N ILE A 74 -15.75 3.55 5.13
CA ILE A 74 -14.30 3.27 5.13
C ILE A 74 -13.96 2.05 4.28
N ILE A 75 -14.76 0.99 4.38
CA ILE A 75 -14.54 -0.26 3.65
C ILE A 75 -14.81 -0.04 2.15
N ILE A 76 -15.92 0.63 1.84
CA ILE A 76 -16.28 0.99 0.46
C ILE A 76 -15.17 1.85 -0.17
N MET A 77 -14.70 2.88 0.54
CA MET A 77 -13.63 3.74 0.03
C MET A 77 -12.31 2.98 -0.14
N SER A 78 -11.99 2.07 0.77
CA SER A 78 -10.82 1.18 0.65
C SER A 78 -10.90 0.26 -0.56
N ALA A 79 -12.09 -0.30 -0.85
CA ALA A 79 -12.32 -1.11 -2.04
C ALA A 79 -12.10 -0.28 -3.31
N ILE A 80 -12.58 0.97 -3.36
CA ILE A 80 -12.34 1.90 -4.48
C ILE A 80 -10.84 2.13 -4.67
N PHE A 81 -10.09 2.44 -3.61
CA PHE A 81 -8.64 2.61 -3.69
C PHE A 81 -7.91 1.33 -4.12
N SER A 82 -8.38 0.16 -3.68
CA SER A 82 -7.85 -1.13 -4.11
C SER A 82 -8.07 -1.36 -5.62
N LEU A 83 -9.23 -1.00 -6.16
CA LEU A 83 -9.51 -1.06 -7.60
C LEU A 83 -8.61 -0.12 -8.40
N PHE A 84 -8.38 1.11 -7.93
CA PHE A 84 -7.41 1.99 -8.58
C PHE A 84 -5.97 1.47 -8.49
N SER A 85 -5.65 0.76 -7.41
CA SER A 85 -4.34 0.11 -7.24
C SER A 85 -4.06 -0.97 -8.29
N VAL A 86 -5.10 -1.69 -8.76
CA VAL A 86 -4.99 -2.63 -9.91
C VAL A 86 -4.45 -1.89 -11.14
N LEU A 87 -5.04 -0.74 -11.47
CA LEU A 87 -4.63 0.05 -12.63
C LEU A 87 -3.19 0.55 -12.46
N LEU A 88 -2.90 1.14 -11.29
CA LEU A 88 -1.58 1.68 -10.98
C LEU A 88 -0.49 0.61 -11.04
N ALA A 89 -0.74 -0.60 -10.51
CA ALA A 89 0.22 -1.70 -10.55
C ALA A 89 0.64 -2.01 -11.99
N TYR A 90 -0.31 -2.12 -12.92
CA TYR A 90 0.05 -2.32 -14.33
C TYR A 90 0.90 -1.16 -14.89
N PHE A 91 0.45 0.08 -14.70
CA PHE A 91 1.12 1.26 -15.26
C PHE A 91 2.53 1.46 -14.68
N ILE A 92 2.72 1.22 -13.38
CA ILE A 92 4.02 1.32 -12.73
C ILE A 92 5.00 0.33 -13.34
N GLY A 93 4.63 -0.95 -13.44
CA GLY A 93 5.51 -1.97 -14.02
C GLY A 93 5.89 -1.64 -15.46
N LYS A 94 4.93 -1.14 -16.24
CA LYS A 94 5.15 -0.71 -17.63
C LYS A 94 6.08 0.48 -17.74
N GLU A 95 5.85 1.55 -16.98
CA GLU A 95 6.65 2.79 -17.00
C GLU A 95 8.05 2.61 -16.39
N PHE A 96 8.19 1.67 -15.46
CA PHE A 96 9.48 1.38 -14.83
C PHE A 96 10.43 0.66 -15.79
N TYR A 97 9.92 -0.34 -16.52
CA TYR A 97 10.72 -1.21 -17.40
C TYR A 97 10.53 -0.95 -18.90
N GLY A 98 9.68 0.01 -19.27
CA GLY A 98 9.45 0.42 -20.66
C GLY A 98 8.71 -0.60 -21.52
N ASN A 99 8.08 -1.64 -20.94
CA ASN A 99 7.40 -2.67 -21.73
C ASN A 99 6.12 -3.20 -21.07
N ARG A 100 5.19 -3.66 -21.92
CA ARG A 100 3.89 -4.20 -21.51
C ARG A 100 4.01 -5.38 -20.54
N ARG A 101 4.94 -6.29 -20.79
CA ARG A 101 5.08 -7.53 -20.00
C ARG A 101 5.40 -7.24 -18.55
N ALA A 102 6.28 -6.28 -18.31
CA ALA A 102 6.62 -5.82 -16.97
C ALA A 102 5.40 -5.29 -16.21
N GLY A 103 4.51 -4.56 -16.90
CA GLY A 103 3.22 -4.14 -16.35
C GLY A 103 2.35 -5.32 -15.92
N ILE A 104 2.23 -6.36 -16.76
CA ILE A 104 1.48 -7.57 -16.42
C ILE A 104 2.12 -8.31 -15.23
N TYR A 105 3.43 -8.43 -15.20
CA TYR A 105 4.14 -9.10 -14.11
C TYR A 105 3.98 -8.35 -12.78
N PHE A 106 4.07 -7.01 -12.78
CA PHE A 106 3.86 -6.25 -11.56
C PHE A 106 2.40 -6.29 -11.10
N LEU A 107 1.44 -6.31 -12.03
CA LEU A 107 0.03 -6.56 -11.74
C LEU A 107 -0.20 -7.95 -11.12
N ILE A 108 0.45 -8.99 -11.64
CA ILE A 108 0.43 -10.34 -11.06
C ILE A 108 0.92 -10.30 -9.61
N LEU A 109 2.06 -9.67 -9.34
CA LEU A 109 2.60 -9.57 -7.97
C LEU A 109 1.69 -8.77 -7.02
N PHE A 110 1.05 -7.72 -7.53
CA PHE A 110 0.01 -6.99 -6.78
C PHE A 110 -1.11 -7.96 -6.38
N LEU A 111 -1.72 -8.67 -7.33
CA LEU A 111 -2.80 -9.63 -7.05
C LEU A 111 -2.38 -10.73 -6.07
N LEU A 112 -1.09 -11.09 -6.03
CA LEU A 112 -0.51 -12.04 -5.09
C LEU A 112 -0.16 -11.44 -3.71
N THR A 113 -0.65 -10.24 -3.40
CA THR A 113 -0.50 -9.56 -2.10
C THR A 113 -1.85 -9.53 -1.36
N PRO A 114 -2.35 -10.66 -0.81
CA PRO A 114 -3.73 -10.78 -0.30
C PRO A 114 -4.03 -9.95 0.96
N TYR A 115 -3.01 -9.59 1.73
CA TYR A 115 -3.18 -9.01 3.06
C TYR A 115 -4.00 -7.69 3.03
N PRO A 116 -3.66 -6.67 2.21
CA PRO A 116 -4.43 -5.42 2.16
C PRO A 116 -5.88 -5.60 1.71
N TYR A 117 -6.15 -6.54 0.80
CA TYR A 117 -7.52 -6.83 0.32
C TYR A 117 -8.38 -7.52 1.38
N THR A 118 -7.75 -8.28 2.25
CA THR A 118 -8.43 -9.01 3.31
C THR A 118 -8.68 -8.10 4.50
N THR A 119 -7.68 -7.34 4.95
CA THR A 119 -7.82 -6.49 6.13
C THR A 119 -8.71 -5.27 5.90
N MET A 120 -8.87 -4.82 4.65
CA MET A 120 -9.81 -3.73 4.37
C MET A 120 -11.27 -4.12 4.66
N MET A 121 -11.63 -5.40 4.62
CA MET A 121 -12.97 -5.87 5.02
C MET A 121 -13.26 -5.69 6.51
N ARG A 122 -12.24 -5.30 7.29
CA ARG A 122 -12.34 -4.93 8.71
C ARG A 122 -12.37 -3.43 8.94
N GLY A 123 -12.29 -2.63 7.88
CA GLY A 123 -12.09 -1.19 7.95
C GLY A 123 -10.62 -0.77 8.10
N PHE A 124 -9.64 -1.67 7.93
CA PHE A 124 -8.25 -1.26 8.04
C PHE A 124 -7.75 -0.48 6.81
N GLN A 125 -6.78 0.40 7.06
CA GLN A 125 -6.27 1.35 6.07
C GLN A 125 -5.19 0.80 5.12
N GLU A 126 -4.84 -0.50 5.18
CA GLU A 126 -3.73 -1.02 4.36
C GLU A 126 -3.97 -0.93 2.85
N ALA A 127 -5.20 -1.14 2.39
CA ALA A 127 -5.54 -0.97 0.97
C ALA A 127 -5.36 0.49 0.51
N ALA A 128 -5.79 1.44 1.35
CA ALA A 128 -5.59 2.86 1.10
C ALA A 128 -4.09 3.24 1.11
N LEU A 129 -3.34 2.74 2.08
CA LEU A 129 -1.89 2.93 2.14
C LEU A 129 -1.21 2.37 0.88
N LEU A 130 -1.58 1.16 0.43
CA LEU A 130 -1.04 0.57 -0.79
C LEU A 130 -1.32 1.45 -2.01
N PHE A 131 -2.54 1.98 -2.12
CA PHE A 131 -2.89 2.92 -3.18
C PHE A 131 -1.97 4.14 -3.20
N PHE A 132 -1.76 4.80 -2.05
CA PHE A 132 -0.87 5.95 -1.98
C PHE A 132 0.59 5.59 -2.24
N ILE A 133 1.07 4.44 -1.77
CA ILE A 133 2.42 3.92 -2.10
C ILE A 133 2.59 3.81 -3.62
N LEU A 134 1.64 3.14 -4.29
CA LEU A 134 1.67 2.96 -5.74
C LEU A 134 1.56 4.31 -6.47
N LEU A 135 0.68 5.20 -6.01
CA LEU A 135 0.51 6.52 -6.62
C LEU A 135 1.77 7.39 -6.49
N ILE A 136 2.47 7.34 -5.35
CA ILE A 136 3.76 8.00 -5.14
C ILE A 136 4.82 7.42 -6.08
N ILE A 137 4.92 6.10 -6.20
CA ILE A 137 5.85 5.45 -7.15
C ILE A 137 5.54 5.88 -8.58
N TYR A 138 4.27 5.85 -8.99
CA TYR A 138 3.84 6.27 -10.32
C TYR A 138 4.18 7.74 -10.59
N GLY A 139 3.86 8.63 -9.65
CA GLY A 139 4.18 10.06 -9.71
C GLY A 139 5.68 10.30 -9.84
N SER A 140 6.49 9.56 -9.07
CA SER A 140 7.96 9.64 -9.09
C SER A 140 8.53 9.20 -10.44
N LEU A 141 8.07 8.09 -11.00
CA LEU A 141 8.53 7.58 -12.30
C LEU A 141 8.25 8.53 -13.46
N ASN A 142 7.15 9.28 -13.35
CA ASN A 142 6.67 10.23 -14.34
C ASN A 142 6.98 11.70 -13.99
N LYS A 143 7.77 11.95 -12.93
CA LYS A 143 8.17 13.28 -12.44
C LYS A 143 6.99 14.24 -12.28
N LYS A 144 5.86 13.74 -11.75
CA LYS A 144 4.64 14.53 -11.61
C LYS A 144 4.78 15.55 -10.48
N LEU A 145 4.33 16.78 -10.73
CA LEU A 145 4.39 17.88 -9.75
C LEU A 145 3.55 17.62 -8.48
N TRP A 146 2.47 16.85 -8.60
CA TRP A 146 1.59 16.51 -7.48
C TRP A 146 2.16 15.44 -6.53
N THR A 147 3.31 14.81 -6.87
CA THR A 147 3.90 13.70 -6.09
C THR A 147 4.14 14.06 -4.62
N PRO A 148 4.69 15.25 -4.27
CA PRO A 148 4.88 15.64 -2.86
C PRO A 148 3.56 15.73 -2.09
N VAL A 149 2.50 16.26 -2.72
CA VAL A 149 1.17 16.36 -2.07
C VAL A 149 0.60 14.97 -1.80
N THR A 150 0.70 14.06 -2.78
CA THR A 150 0.28 12.66 -2.59
C THR A 150 1.10 11.97 -1.51
N TRP A 151 2.40 12.28 -1.40
CA TRP A 151 3.26 11.78 -0.34
C TRP A 151 2.81 12.23 1.05
N ALA A 152 2.49 13.53 1.23
CA ALA A 152 1.96 14.04 2.49
C ALA A 152 0.60 13.41 2.84
N VAL A 153 -0.32 13.34 1.87
CA VAL A 153 -1.64 12.69 2.06
C VAL A 153 -1.48 11.21 2.40
N GLY A 154 -0.58 10.49 1.71
CA GLY A 154 -0.25 9.11 2.04
C GLY A 154 0.31 8.96 3.45
N GLY A 155 1.12 9.91 3.91
CA GLY A 155 1.62 10.00 5.29
C GLY A 155 0.50 10.23 6.32
N ILE A 156 -0.52 11.00 5.97
CA ILE A 156 -1.72 11.22 6.79
C ILE A 156 -2.60 9.95 6.85
N VAL A 157 -2.68 9.17 5.77
CA VAL A 157 -3.32 7.84 5.80
C VAL A 157 -2.51 6.91 6.70
N LYS A 158 -1.19 6.82 6.48
CA LYS A 158 -0.30 6.10 7.39
C LYS A 158 1.14 6.60 7.23
N PRO A 159 1.85 6.87 8.34
CA PRO A 159 3.17 7.53 8.29
C PRO A 159 4.24 6.71 7.57
N PHE A 160 4.04 5.40 7.38
CA PHE A 160 5.00 4.55 6.66
C PHE A 160 5.16 4.94 5.19
N ALA A 161 4.18 5.60 4.56
CA ALA A 161 4.35 6.15 3.20
C ALA A 161 5.48 7.19 3.10
N MET A 162 5.83 7.83 4.23
CA MET A 162 6.82 8.91 4.25
C MET A 162 8.22 8.45 3.84
N VAL A 163 8.53 7.16 4.03
CA VAL A 163 9.82 6.55 3.65
C VAL A 163 10.08 6.57 2.13
N LEU A 164 9.05 6.84 1.31
CA LEU A 164 9.17 6.96 -0.14
C LEU A 164 9.68 8.32 -0.62
N PHE A 165 9.93 9.27 0.29
CA PHE A 165 10.49 10.59 0.00
C PHE A 165 11.72 10.56 -0.94
N PRO A 166 12.70 9.64 -0.79
CA PRO A 166 13.84 9.56 -1.68
C PRO A 166 13.50 9.38 -3.16
N LEU A 167 12.34 8.80 -3.50
CA LEU A 167 11.99 8.48 -4.88
C LEU A 167 11.82 9.71 -5.78
N PHE A 168 11.42 10.85 -5.21
CA PHE A 168 11.06 12.04 -5.98
C PHE A 168 11.80 13.32 -5.58
N ILE A 169 12.36 13.41 -4.37
CA ILE A 169 12.86 14.70 -3.84
C ILE A 169 13.88 15.39 -4.75
N LYS A 170 14.77 14.63 -5.38
CA LYS A 170 15.79 15.16 -6.31
C LYS A 170 15.19 15.96 -7.47
N ASP A 171 13.97 15.64 -7.89
CA ASP A 171 13.29 16.32 -9.00
C ASP A 171 12.76 17.71 -8.60
N PHE A 172 12.71 17.99 -7.29
CA PHE A 172 12.26 19.25 -6.71
C PHE A 172 13.40 20.07 -6.09
N TRP A 173 14.56 19.45 -5.83
CA TRP A 173 15.71 20.09 -5.18
C TRP A 173 16.80 20.58 -6.16
N ASN A 174 16.72 20.25 -7.46
CA ASN A 174 17.78 20.60 -8.41
C ASN A 174 17.72 22.03 -8.95
N ASN A 175 18.78 22.79 -8.66
CA ASN A 175 19.23 24.08 -9.21
C ASN A 175 18.39 25.33 -8.85
N PRO A 176 18.69 26.02 -7.73
CA PRO A 176 17.90 27.13 -7.19
C PRO A 176 17.85 28.39 -8.08
N PHE A 177 18.76 28.50 -9.07
CA PHE A 177 18.87 29.67 -9.94
C PHE A 177 17.99 29.60 -11.20
N ASN A 178 17.26 28.50 -11.43
CA ASN A 178 16.37 28.39 -12.58
C ASN A 178 14.95 28.90 -12.21
N LYS A 179 14.38 29.86 -12.94
CA LYS A 179 13.00 30.37 -12.69
C LYS A 179 11.94 29.26 -12.65
N THR A 180 12.16 28.16 -13.36
CA THR A 180 11.27 26.97 -13.35
C THR A 180 11.35 26.20 -12.02
N HIS A 181 12.44 26.34 -11.28
CA HIS A 181 12.67 25.72 -9.97
C HIS A 181 11.74 26.31 -8.90
N GLY A 182 11.57 27.63 -8.88
CA GLY A 182 10.68 28.32 -7.94
C GLY A 182 9.22 27.83 -8.02
N ARG A 183 8.76 27.39 -9.21
CA ARG A 183 7.42 26.80 -9.37
C ARG A 183 7.33 25.35 -8.89
N LYS A 184 8.44 24.61 -8.88
CA LYS A 184 8.47 23.21 -8.43
C LYS A 184 8.52 23.11 -6.91
N ILE A 185 9.32 23.95 -6.24
CA ILE A 185 9.51 23.90 -4.79
C ILE A 185 8.23 24.21 -3.99
N ILE A 186 7.26 24.91 -4.62
CA ILE A 186 5.93 25.14 -4.04
C ILE A 186 5.25 23.82 -3.68
N TRP A 187 5.41 22.75 -4.47
CA TRP A 187 4.71 21.49 -4.22
C TRP A 187 5.18 20.78 -2.94
N PRO A 188 6.49 20.65 -2.66
CA PRO A 188 6.98 20.23 -1.35
C PRO A 188 6.50 21.12 -0.19
N ILE A 189 6.47 22.45 -0.39
CA ILE A 189 5.98 23.37 0.65
C ILE A 189 4.50 23.11 0.94
N VAL A 190 3.66 23.02 -0.09
CA VAL A 190 2.24 22.68 0.04
C VAL A 190 2.06 21.34 0.74
N ALA A 191 2.88 20.34 0.40
CA ALA A 191 2.86 19.05 1.07
C ALA A 191 3.15 19.16 2.58
N ILE A 192 4.16 19.94 2.96
CA ILE A 192 4.50 20.20 4.37
C ILE A 192 3.36 20.95 5.07
N VAL A 193 2.74 21.93 4.41
CA VAL A 193 1.60 22.68 4.97
C VAL A 193 0.41 21.74 5.21
N ILE A 194 0.08 20.86 4.28
CA ILE A 194 -1.01 19.88 4.43
C ILE A 194 -0.72 18.93 5.60
N GLY A 195 0.48 18.32 5.62
CA GLY A 195 0.88 17.42 6.71
C GLY A 195 0.95 18.12 8.06
N GLY A 196 1.51 19.32 8.10
CA GLY A 196 1.64 20.15 9.29
C GLY A 196 0.29 20.62 9.82
N ALA A 197 -0.65 20.98 8.96
CA ALA A 197 -2.01 21.33 9.35
C ALA A 197 -2.74 20.14 9.98
N TYR A 198 -2.62 18.94 9.40
CA TYR A 198 -3.19 17.72 9.97
C TYR A 198 -2.60 17.41 11.36
N LEU A 199 -1.27 17.40 11.47
CA LEU A 199 -0.59 17.12 12.74
C LEU A 199 -0.86 18.20 13.79
N GLY A 200 -0.90 19.48 13.39
CA GLY A 200 -1.21 20.61 14.24
C GLY A 200 -2.65 20.55 14.77
N ALA A 201 -3.62 20.24 13.91
CA ALA A 201 -5.01 20.07 14.31
C ALA A 201 -5.19 18.89 15.27
N SER A 202 -4.53 17.76 14.98
CA SER A 202 -4.50 16.59 15.88
C SER A 202 -3.91 16.98 17.23
N TYR A 203 -2.69 17.54 17.26
CA TYR A 203 -2.00 17.92 18.49
C TYR A 203 -2.79 18.96 19.31
N TYR A 204 -3.41 19.94 18.65
CA TYR A 204 -4.23 20.94 19.34
C TYR A 204 -5.40 20.32 20.10
N GLN A 205 -6.04 19.29 19.53
CA GLN A 205 -7.18 18.63 20.18
C GLN A 205 -6.77 17.60 21.24
N THR A 206 -5.62 16.94 21.05
CA THR A 206 -5.23 15.78 21.87
C THR A 206 -4.13 16.09 22.88
N GLY A 207 -3.43 17.22 22.71
CA GLY A 207 -2.31 17.65 23.58
C GLY A 207 -1.02 16.86 23.37
N HIS A 208 -1.00 15.88 22.46
CA HIS A 208 0.15 15.05 22.14
C HIS A 208 0.05 14.52 20.70
N LEU A 209 1.17 14.08 20.12
CA LEU A 209 1.15 13.41 18.81
C LEU A 209 0.51 12.02 18.94
N ILE A 210 -0.50 11.73 18.11
CA ILE A 210 -1.11 10.40 18.04
C ILE A 210 -0.39 9.58 16.97
N ASN A 211 0.02 8.37 17.32
CA ASN A 211 0.79 7.52 16.42
C ASN A 211 0.14 6.14 16.13
N ASN A 212 -0.94 5.77 16.83
CA ASN A 212 -1.65 4.51 16.63
C ASN A 212 -3.14 4.63 17.00
N ALA A 213 -3.98 3.78 16.39
CA ALA A 213 -5.40 3.65 16.73
C ALA A 213 -5.66 2.55 17.80
N ALA A 214 -4.65 1.74 18.12
CA ALA A 214 -4.83 0.59 19.01
C ALA A 214 -5.08 1.02 20.47
N ILE A 215 -6.26 0.66 20.99
CA ILE A 215 -6.70 0.88 22.39
C ILE A 215 -5.75 0.26 23.42
N ASN A 216 -5.00 -0.80 23.07
CA ASN A 216 -4.05 -1.44 24.00
C ASN A 216 -2.79 -0.59 24.27
N SER A 217 -2.73 0.61 23.71
CA SER A 217 -1.64 1.58 23.90
C SER A 217 -1.82 2.45 25.14
N TYR A 218 -2.86 2.27 25.96
CA TYR A 218 -3.14 3.17 27.09
C TYR A 218 -2.59 2.62 28.41
N GLN A 219 -2.05 3.51 29.25
CA GLN A 219 -1.83 3.21 30.67
C GLN A 219 -3.15 3.41 31.44
N GLY A 220 -4.10 2.48 31.27
CA GLY A 220 -5.37 2.48 32.02
C GLY A 220 -6.63 2.35 31.16
N ASN A 221 -7.80 2.46 31.81
CA ASN A 221 -9.09 2.42 31.13
C ASN A 221 -9.28 3.69 30.28
N PHE A 222 -9.72 3.50 29.04
CA PHE A 222 -9.94 4.58 28.09
C PHE A 222 -11.19 5.41 28.47
N ASP A 223 -11.02 6.72 28.66
CA ASP A 223 -12.10 7.69 28.84
C ASP A 223 -11.99 8.79 27.76
N THR A 224 -13.05 8.97 26.98
CA THR A 224 -13.18 9.99 25.92
C THR A 224 -13.08 11.44 26.44
N GLY A 225 -13.42 11.69 27.71
CA GLY A 225 -13.36 13.01 28.32
C GLY A 225 -11.95 13.41 28.76
N ASN A 226 -11.19 12.43 29.28
CA ASN A 226 -9.84 12.59 29.80
C ASN A 226 -8.98 11.35 29.45
N PRO A 227 -8.51 11.27 28.19
CA PRO A 227 -7.78 10.10 27.70
C PRO A 227 -6.50 9.90 28.52
N PRO A 228 -6.24 8.68 29.04
CA PRO A 228 -5.01 8.41 29.77
C PRO A 228 -3.79 8.61 28.84
N PRO A 229 -2.61 8.93 29.39
CA PRO A 229 -1.39 9.01 28.61
C PRO A 229 -1.20 7.74 27.78
N LEU A 230 -0.83 7.91 26.50
CA LEU A 230 -0.38 6.77 25.70
C LEU A 230 0.80 6.12 26.43
N ALA A 231 0.69 4.84 26.77
CA ALA A 231 1.84 3.97 26.91
C ALA A 231 2.51 3.98 25.53
N GLU A 232 3.47 4.88 25.34
CA GLU A 232 4.11 5.21 24.07
C GLU A 232 4.17 4.01 23.09
N SER A 233 3.23 3.96 22.14
CA SER A 233 3.11 2.84 21.20
C SER A 233 4.34 2.68 20.30
N PHE A 234 5.22 3.68 20.28
CA PHE A 234 6.48 3.74 19.55
C PHE A 234 7.54 4.50 20.34
N THR A 235 7.85 4.06 21.56
CA THR A 235 9.16 4.40 22.15
C THR A 235 10.26 4.02 21.15
N VAL A 236 11.21 4.93 20.91
CA VAL A 236 12.40 4.59 20.12
C VAL A 236 13.11 3.46 20.85
N GLY A 237 13.17 2.29 20.23
CA GLY A 237 13.71 1.08 20.84
C GLY A 237 14.52 0.23 19.85
N ILE A 238 15.66 -0.30 20.31
CA ILE A 238 16.55 -1.16 19.50
C ILE A 238 16.13 -2.63 19.62
N LYS A 239 14.83 -2.94 19.60
CA LYS A 239 14.32 -4.31 19.87
C LYS A 239 13.84 -5.05 18.62
N GLY A 240 13.83 -4.42 17.44
CA GLY A 240 12.96 -4.84 16.32
C GLY A 240 13.61 -5.32 15.02
N TYR A 241 14.92 -5.17 14.78
CA TYR A 241 15.49 -5.40 13.44
C TYR A 241 15.39 -6.86 12.94
N LEU A 242 15.65 -7.84 13.80
CA LEU A 242 15.42 -9.26 13.45
C LEU A 242 13.93 -9.56 13.22
N ARG A 243 13.04 -8.84 13.92
CA ARG A 243 11.60 -8.97 13.74
C ARG A 243 11.15 -8.39 12.40
N VAL A 244 11.81 -7.34 11.90
CA VAL A 244 11.57 -6.83 10.53
C VAL A 244 11.88 -7.92 9.50
N ALA A 245 13.05 -8.55 9.59
CA ALA A 245 13.41 -9.66 8.70
C ALA A 245 12.43 -10.83 8.83
N ALA A 246 12.04 -11.20 10.07
CA ALA A 246 11.05 -12.24 10.31
C ALA A 246 9.68 -11.93 9.68
N ASN A 247 9.22 -10.68 9.75
CA ASN A 247 7.94 -10.25 9.15
C ASN A 247 7.97 -10.26 7.61
N LEU A 248 9.14 -10.29 6.98
CA LEU A 248 9.30 -10.40 5.53
C LEU A 248 9.48 -11.84 5.05
N LEU A 249 10.02 -12.73 5.89
CA LEU A 249 10.50 -14.05 5.46
C LEU A 249 9.80 -15.24 6.14
N LEU A 250 9.17 -15.07 7.31
CA LEU A 250 8.48 -16.15 8.03
C LEU A 250 6.97 -16.14 7.80
N SER A 251 6.46 -17.11 7.03
CA SER A 251 5.07 -17.20 6.55
C SER A 251 3.99 -17.11 7.65
N PHE A 252 4.31 -17.53 8.87
CA PHE A 252 3.39 -17.48 10.02
C PHE A 252 3.19 -16.08 10.62
N ARG A 253 3.94 -15.04 10.19
CA ARG A 253 3.87 -13.67 10.74
C ARG A 253 2.95 -12.72 9.97
N LYS A 254 1.90 -13.24 9.32
CA LYS A 254 0.97 -12.46 8.47
C LYS A 254 1.73 -11.74 7.36
N ILE A 255 2.56 -12.48 6.63
CA ILE A 255 3.32 -11.98 5.48
C ILE A 255 2.37 -11.37 4.44
N MET A 256 2.79 -10.29 3.81
CA MET A 256 1.98 -9.59 2.80
C MET A 256 2.12 -10.18 1.40
N ILE A 257 3.32 -10.66 1.03
CA ILE A 257 3.65 -11.23 -0.29
C ILE A 257 4.66 -12.37 -0.13
N SER A 258 4.71 -13.30 -1.08
CA SER A 258 5.70 -14.39 -1.14
C SER A 258 7.13 -13.96 -0.74
N PRO A 259 7.77 -14.60 0.26
CA PRO A 259 9.17 -14.38 0.61
C PRO A 259 10.13 -14.47 -0.58
N LEU A 260 9.85 -15.37 -1.54
CA LEU A 260 10.65 -15.47 -2.76
C LEU A 260 10.67 -14.15 -3.54
N VAL A 261 9.55 -13.42 -3.60
CA VAL A 261 9.48 -12.09 -4.25
C VAL A 261 10.40 -11.09 -3.55
N ILE A 262 10.45 -11.11 -2.20
CA ILE A 262 11.35 -10.26 -1.41
C ILE A 262 12.81 -10.57 -1.74
N VAL A 263 13.18 -11.87 -1.77
CA VAL A 263 14.54 -12.31 -2.10
C VAL A 263 14.91 -11.90 -3.53
N LEU A 264 14.05 -12.14 -4.51
CA LEU A 264 14.29 -11.75 -5.90
C LEU A 264 14.40 -10.23 -6.06
N GLY A 265 13.58 -9.45 -5.34
CA GLY A 265 13.66 -8.00 -5.30
C GLY A 265 14.99 -7.51 -4.72
N PHE A 266 15.43 -8.11 -3.61
CA PHE A 266 16.73 -7.81 -3.00
C PHE A 266 17.90 -8.14 -3.94
N LEU A 267 17.92 -9.34 -4.54
CA LEU A 267 18.94 -9.74 -5.51
C LEU A 267 18.94 -8.80 -6.72
N SER A 268 17.76 -8.35 -7.18
CA SER A 268 17.63 -7.36 -8.24
C SER A 268 18.28 -6.04 -7.88
N LEU A 269 18.00 -5.50 -6.70
CA LEU A 269 18.64 -4.27 -6.24
C LEU A 269 20.14 -4.46 -6.04
N LEU A 270 20.61 -5.63 -5.61
CA LEU A 270 22.03 -5.87 -5.40
C LEU A 270 22.80 -5.95 -6.72
N PHE A 271 22.31 -6.76 -7.68
CA PHE A 271 23.07 -7.12 -8.87
C PHE A 271 22.74 -6.31 -10.13
N ASN A 272 21.50 -5.81 -10.27
CA ASN A 272 21.12 -5.01 -11.43
C ASN A 272 21.45 -3.53 -11.21
N LYS A 273 22.66 -3.12 -11.58
CA LYS A 273 23.14 -1.73 -11.41
C LYS A 273 22.38 -0.72 -12.26
N ASP A 274 21.77 -1.16 -13.36
CA ASP A 274 21.07 -0.32 -14.34
C ASP A 274 19.59 -0.11 -14.01
N LEU A 275 19.12 -0.63 -12.87
CA LEU A 275 17.73 -0.49 -12.45
C LEU A 275 17.36 1.00 -12.27
N LYS A 276 16.26 1.42 -12.90
CA LYS A 276 15.72 2.78 -12.76
C LYS A 276 15.45 3.11 -11.30
N LEU A 277 15.83 4.30 -10.84
CA LEU A 277 15.68 4.74 -9.43
C LEU A 277 16.31 3.79 -8.39
N ARG A 278 17.32 2.98 -8.76
CA ARG A 278 17.92 1.98 -7.84
C ARG A 278 18.35 2.56 -6.50
N LYS A 279 19.10 3.67 -6.52
CA LYS A 279 19.66 4.29 -5.31
C LYS A 279 18.56 4.81 -4.39
N GLU A 280 17.54 5.41 -4.99
CA GLU A 280 16.37 5.96 -4.30
C GLU A 280 15.51 4.85 -3.69
N ILE A 281 15.31 3.75 -4.41
CA ILE A 281 14.62 2.55 -3.91
C ILE A 281 15.37 1.96 -2.73
N ILE A 282 16.70 1.77 -2.84
CA ILE A 282 17.54 1.27 -1.75
C ILE A 282 17.42 2.18 -0.52
N LEU A 283 17.50 3.50 -0.71
CA LEU A 283 17.38 4.45 0.39
C LEU A 283 16.00 4.38 1.05
N ALA A 284 14.91 4.31 0.27
CA ALA A 284 13.56 4.17 0.80
C ALA A 284 13.37 2.86 1.60
N ILE A 285 13.96 1.76 1.14
CA ILE A 285 13.96 0.47 1.83
C ILE A 285 14.73 0.57 3.16
N ILE A 286 15.93 1.16 3.15
CA ILE A 286 16.73 1.37 4.36
C ILE A 286 15.96 2.24 5.36
N LEU A 287 15.34 3.33 4.91
CA LEU A 287 14.52 4.19 5.77
C LEU A 287 13.33 3.43 6.37
N ASN A 288 12.65 2.58 5.60
CA ASN A 288 11.55 1.77 6.12
C ASN A 288 12.03 0.72 7.12
N PHE A 289 13.18 0.08 6.86
CA PHE A 289 13.81 -0.85 7.79
C PHE A 289 14.22 -0.17 9.11
N ILE A 290 14.85 1.00 9.05
CA ILE A 290 15.23 1.79 10.23
C ILE A 290 14.00 2.23 10.99
N LEU A 291 13.01 2.81 10.30
CA LEU A 291 11.77 3.28 10.91
C LEU A 291 11.09 2.14 11.66
N VAL A 292 10.79 1.02 11.00
CA VAL A 292 10.05 -0.10 11.59
C VAL A 292 10.89 -0.87 12.62
N GLY A 293 12.20 -0.99 12.42
CA GLY A 293 13.10 -1.66 13.35
C GLY A 293 13.33 -0.89 14.66
N SER A 294 13.10 0.44 14.62
CA SER A 294 13.19 1.35 15.76
C SER A 294 11.88 1.44 16.57
N LEU A 295 10.83 0.73 16.15
CA LEU A 295 9.54 0.64 16.83
C LEU A 295 9.55 -0.50 17.85
N THR A 296 8.97 -0.28 19.03
CA THR A 296 8.77 -1.32 20.06
C THR A 296 7.91 -2.49 19.58
N PHE A 297 7.00 -2.24 18.63
CA PHE A 297 6.19 -3.25 17.95
C PHE A 297 6.34 -3.13 16.44
N SER A 298 6.66 -4.23 15.75
CA SER A 298 6.70 -4.27 14.29
C SER A 298 5.67 -5.27 13.76
N PHE A 299 4.63 -4.73 13.14
CA PHE A 299 3.66 -5.50 12.37
C PHE A 299 4.11 -5.56 10.91
N SER A 300 3.81 -6.67 10.23
CA SER A 300 4.09 -6.83 8.79
C SER A 300 3.51 -5.67 7.97
N LYS A 301 2.29 -5.21 8.30
CA LYS A 301 1.59 -4.08 7.65
C LYS A 301 2.41 -2.77 7.54
N TYR A 302 3.42 -2.56 8.38
CA TYR A 302 4.29 -1.38 8.36
C TYR A 302 5.41 -1.44 7.31
N LEU A 303 5.65 -2.63 6.77
CA LEU A 303 6.66 -2.92 5.74
C LEU A 303 6.07 -2.87 4.33
N LEU A 304 4.82 -2.42 4.17
CA LEU A 304 4.14 -2.36 2.88
C LEU A 304 4.90 -1.52 1.83
N PRO A 305 5.51 -0.35 2.16
CA PRO A 305 6.34 0.39 1.21
C PRO A 305 7.54 -0.43 0.72
N MET A 306 8.32 -1.01 1.63
CA MET A 306 9.46 -1.88 1.29
C MET A 306 9.03 -3.09 0.46
N THR A 307 7.89 -3.69 0.79
CA THR A 307 7.32 -4.84 0.09
C THR A 307 6.95 -4.50 -1.36
N ALA A 308 6.27 -3.38 -1.58
CA ALA A 308 5.92 -2.90 -2.92
C ALA A 308 7.17 -2.61 -3.77
N LEU A 309 8.20 -2.02 -3.16
CA LEU A 309 9.48 -1.72 -3.83
C LEU A 309 10.25 -2.99 -4.20
N PHE A 310 10.31 -4.00 -3.32
CA PHE A 310 10.90 -5.30 -3.67
C PHE A 310 10.11 -6.02 -4.76
N ALA A 311 8.77 -6.02 -4.68
CA ALA A 311 7.93 -6.59 -5.70
C ALA A 311 8.21 -5.93 -7.07
N LEU A 312 8.28 -4.60 -7.13
CA LEU A 312 8.63 -3.88 -8.35
C LEU A 312 10.01 -4.27 -8.87
N ALA A 313 11.04 -4.27 -8.01
CA ALA A 313 12.40 -4.61 -8.40
C ALA A 313 12.54 -6.07 -8.87
N SER A 314 11.76 -7.00 -8.30
CA SER A 314 11.79 -8.43 -8.64
C SER A 314 11.37 -8.73 -10.09
N VAL A 315 10.59 -7.83 -10.71
CA VAL A 315 10.05 -8.01 -12.06
C VAL A 315 11.14 -8.25 -13.09
N SER A 316 12.30 -7.57 -13.00
CA SER A 316 13.40 -7.82 -13.94
C SER A 316 13.91 -9.26 -13.92
N TYR A 317 13.99 -9.86 -12.73
CA TYR A 317 14.39 -11.26 -12.58
C TYR A 317 13.31 -12.22 -13.11
N LEU A 318 12.04 -11.94 -12.81
CA LEU A 318 10.92 -12.76 -13.25
C LEU A 318 10.70 -12.70 -14.77
N LEU A 319 11.00 -11.57 -15.41
CA LEU A 319 11.00 -11.45 -16.86
C LEU A 319 12.13 -12.26 -17.51
N LYS A 320 13.33 -12.23 -16.92
CA LYS A 320 14.50 -12.97 -17.40
C LYS A 320 14.33 -14.48 -17.19
N HIS A 321 13.87 -14.89 -16.02
CA HIS A 321 13.75 -16.28 -15.60
C HIS A 321 12.29 -16.63 -15.32
N LYS A 322 11.48 -16.70 -16.38
CA LYS A 322 10.01 -16.87 -16.29
C LYS A 322 9.54 -18.10 -15.51
N TRP A 323 10.38 -19.13 -15.39
CA TRP A 323 10.07 -20.33 -14.60
C TRP A 323 10.01 -20.04 -13.09
N LEU A 324 10.74 -19.02 -12.60
CA LEU A 324 10.68 -18.60 -11.19
C LEU A 324 9.28 -18.16 -10.78
N MET A 325 8.46 -17.69 -11.71
CA MET A 325 7.08 -17.32 -11.42
C MET A 325 6.25 -18.52 -10.92
N ILE A 326 6.55 -19.75 -11.35
CA ILE A 326 5.88 -20.96 -10.86
C ILE A 326 6.15 -21.11 -9.35
N PHE A 327 7.40 -20.92 -8.93
CA PHE A 327 7.77 -20.95 -7.51
C PHE A 327 7.14 -19.80 -6.73
N VAL A 328 7.01 -18.61 -7.34
CA VAL A 328 6.27 -17.49 -6.72
C VAL A 328 4.80 -17.85 -6.51
N PHE A 329 4.13 -18.53 -7.44
CA PHE A 329 2.76 -18.99 -7.24
C PHE A 329 2.65 -20.00 -6.10
N VAL A 330 3.53 -21.00 -6.06
CA VAL A 330 3.55 -21.99 -4.97
C VAL A 330 3.77 -21.32 -3.62
N ASP A 331 4.77 -20.44 -3.50
CA ASP A 331 5.09 -19.72 -2.27
C ASP A 331 3.96 -18.76 -1.88
N SER A 332 3.28 -18.13 -2.85
CA SER A 332 2.14 -17.25 -2.59
C SER A 332 0.94 -18.01 -2.03
N LEU A 333 0.71 -19.29 -2.38
CA LEU A 333 -0.33 -20.08 -1.72
C LEU A 333 -0.11 -20.19 -0.21
N PHE A 334 1.15 -20.33 0.22
CA PHE A 334 1.52 -20.33 1.65
C PHE A 334 1.39 -18.96 2.34
N VAL A 335 1.13 -17.90 1.57
CA VAL A 335 0.76 -16.57 2.10
C VAL A 335 -0.77 -16.44 2.17
N PHE A 336 -1.49 -16.89 1.14
CA PHE A 336 -2.96 -16.86 1.12
C PHE A 336 -3.59 -17.73 2.21
N LEU A 337 -3.08 -18.94 2.43
CA LEU A 337 -3.67 -19.91 3.37
C LEU A 337 -3.70 -19.42 4.83
N PRO A 338 -2.59 -18.90 5.41
CA PRO A 338 -2.66 -18.32 6.74
C PRO A 338 -3.63 -17.14 6.83
N ILE A 339 -3.67 -16.27 5.82
CA ILE A 339 -4.57 -15.10 5.83
C ILE A 339 -6.04 -15.53 5.75
N TRP A 340 -6.37 -16.59 5.00
CA TRP A 340 -7.68 -17.22 5.03
C TRP A 340 -8.05 -17.67 6.45
N ASN A 341 -7.15 -18.43 7.09
CA ASN A 341 -7.36 -18.96 8.44
C ASN A 341 -7.46 -17.86 9.50
N TYR A 342 -6.74 -16.75 9.36
CA TYR A 342 -6.81 -15.64 10.31
C TYR A 342 -7.99 -14.70 10.09
N PHE A 343 -8.34 -14.43 8.84
CA PHE A 343 -9.25 -13.34 8.48
C PHE A 343 -10.23 -13.71 7.37
N GLY A 344 -9.74 -14.31 6.28
CA GLY A 344 -10.52 -14.45 5.03
C GLY A 344 -11.81 -15.24 5.17
N HIS A 345 -11.84 -16.27 6.03
CA HIS A 345 -13.03 -17.09 6.26
C HIS A 345 -14.21 -16.33 6.89
N ASN A 346 -13.98 -15.13 7.43
CA ASN A 346 -15.04 -14.27 7.95
C ASN A 346 -15.76 -13.48 6.86
N TYR A 347 -15.12 -13.26 5.70
CA TYR A 347 -15.63 -12.34 4.67
C TYR A 347 -16.05 -13.04 3.38
N TRP A 348 -15.44 -14.19 3.05
CA TRP A 348 -15.84 -14.96 1.87
C TRP A 348 -16.40 -16.31 2.32
N SER A 349 -17.48 -16.74 1.66
CA SER A 349 -18.21 -17.97 2.02
C SER A 349 -17.41 -19.25 1.82
N ASN A 350 -16.36 -19.23 0.99
CA ASN A 350 -15.46 -20.35 0.81
C ASN A 350 -14.07 -19.89 0.30
N ILE A 351 -13.10 -20.79 0.43
CA ILE A 351 -11.70 -20.55 0.07
C ILE A 351 -11.50 -20.29 -1.43
N TYR A 352 -12.32 -20.86 -2.30
CA TYR A 352 -12.18 -20.68 -3.76
C TYR A 352 -12.51 -19.25 -4.18
N LEU A 353 -13.55 -18.66 -3.59
CA LEU A 353 -13.88 -17.25 -3.80
C LEU A 353 -12.77 -16.35 -3.26
N TYR A 354 -12.26 -16.62 -2.06
CA TYR A 354 -11.13 -15.90 -1.48
C TYR A 354 -9.87 -15.95 -2.37
N LEU A 355 -9.61 -17.10 -3.01
CA LEU A 355 -8.47 -17.27 -3.92
C LEU A 355 -8.66 -16.63 -5.30
N THR A 356 -9.75 -15.89 -5.56
CA THR A 356 -9.99 -15.23 -6.86
C THR A 356 -8.80 -14.38 -7.35
N PRO A 357 -8.15 -13.52 -6.52
CA PRO A 357 -6.98 -12.76 -6.96
C PRO A 357 -5.80 -13.67 -7.38
N PHE A 358 -5.62 -14.79 -6.68
CA PHE A 358 -4.60 -15.78 -7.02
C PHE A 358 -4.87 -16.45 -8.37
N TRP A 359 -6.11 -16.90 -8.60
CA TRP A 359 -6.50 -17.52 -9.87
C TRP A 359 -6.41 -16.54 -11.04
N LEU A 360 -6.79 -15.28 -10.80
CA LEU A 360 -6.67 -14.21 -11.78
C LEU A 360 -5.20 -13.95 -12.14
N ALA A 361 -4.30 -13.93 -11.15
CA ALA A 361 -2.87 -13.82 -11.37
C ALA A 361 -2.32 -15.01 -12.21
N ALA A 362 -2.74 -16.24 -11.91
CA ALA A 362 -2.37 -17.43 -12.68
C ALA A 362 -2.87 -17.36 -14.13
N ALA A 363 -4.13 -16.95 -14.34
CA ALA A 363 -4.71 -16.77 -15.66
C ALA A 363 -3.95 -15.72 -16.48
N LEU A 364 -3.59 -14.58 -15.87
CA LEU A 364 -2.76 -13.56 -16.52
C LEU A 364 -1.38 -14.09 -16.92
N PHE A 365 -0.74 -14.88 -16.07
CA PHE A 365 0.56 -15.48 -16.37
C PHE A 365 0.48 -16.47 -17.53
N ILE A 366 -0.54 -17.35 -17.53
CA ILE A 366 -0.79 -18.32 -18.61
C ILE A 366 -1.07 -17.58 -19.91
N TYR A 367 -1.94 -16.57 -19.88
CA TYR A 367 -2.26 -15.74 -21.04
C TYR A 367 -1.00 -15.11 -21.64
N GLU A 368 -0.14 -14.51 -20.81
CA GLU A 368 1.11 -13.91 -21.28
C GLU A 368 2.09 -14.94 -21.86
N ARG A 369 2.17 -16.15 -21.26
CA ARG A 369 2.96 -17.28 -21.78
C ARG A 369 2.49 -17.77 -23.14
N LEU A 370 1.17 -17.93 -23.32
CA LEU A 370 0.58 -18.42 -24.57
C LEU A 370 0.74 -17.41 -25.71
N LEU A 371 0.58 -16.12 -25.44
CA LEU A 371 0.75 -15.06 -26.44
C LEU A 371 2.19 -14.83 -26.84
N ALA A 372 3.13 -14.94 -25.89
CA ALA A 372 4.54 -14.90 -26.22
C ALA A 372 4.96 -16.02 -27.20
N LYS A 373 4.19 -17.12 -27.25
CA LYS A 373 4.42 -18.25 -28.17
C LYS A 373 3.81 -18.01 -29.57
N HIS A 374 2.79 -17.16 -29.68
CA HIS A 374 2.08 -16.88 -30.94
C HIS A 374 2.53 -15.58 -31.63
N SER A 375 3.48 -14.83 -31.06
CA SER A 375 4.11 -13.66 -31.68
C SER A 375 5.38 -14.00 -32.48
N PHE A 376 5.51 -15.23 -32.98
CA PHE A 376 6.48 -15.59 -34.03
C PHE A 376 5.80 -15.36 -35.39
N ASN A 377 6.49 -14.67 -36.30
CA ASN A 377 6.07 -14.21 -37.64
C ASN A 377 5.13 -13.00 -37.73
N THR A 378 5.69 -11.80 -37.53
CA THR A 378 5.21 -10.60 -38.25
C THR A 378 6.31 -9.92 -39.08
N ASN A 379 7.45 -10.58 -39.28
CA ASN A 379 8.50 -10.16 -40.23
C ASN A 379 8.91 -11.35 -41.11
N SER A 380 7.98 -11.86 -41.92
CA SER A 380 8.29 -12.67 -43.10
C SER A 380 7.61 -12.03 -44.29
#